data_AF-A0A420IQ15-F1
#
_entry.id   AF-A0A420IQ15-F1
#
_cell.length_a   1.000
_cell.length_b   1.000
_cell.length_c   1.000
_cell.angle_alpha   90.00
_cell.angle_beta   90.00
_cell.angle_gamma   90.00
#
_symmetry.space_group_name_H-M   'P 1'
#
loop_
_entity.id
_entity.type
_entity.pdbx_description
1 polymer ?
#
loop_
_entity_poly.entity_id
_entity_poly.type
_entity_poly.pdbx_seq_one_letter_code
_entity_poly.pdbx_strand_id
1 'polypeptide(L)'
;MDESGARVGCPTGETVIVPIEVKELYTASSENRKSTLPPYIIAPGKKIMDNWIASELVGDEGIDCSPTGYINNDIIMKYADHLIKYSHAGRNKPWKLLLLDGHESHRYDPFELKLAENHIKAF
;
A
#
# COMPACT_ATOMS: atom_id res chain seq x y z
N MET A 1 -19.45 12.09 0.55
CA MET A 1 -18.20 12.54 -0.08
C MET A 1 -17.75 11.36 -0.92
N ASP A 2 -18.01 11.43 -2.22
CA ASP A 2 -17.75 10.39 -3.20
C ASP A 2 -16.36 10.58 -3.78
N GLU A 3 -15.45 9.69 -3.41
CA GLU A 3 -14.10 9.69 -3.90
C GLU A 3 -14.09 9.26 -5.38
N SER A 4 -13.80 10.19 -6.28
CA SER A 4 -13.61 9.90 -7.69
C SER A 4 -12.27 9.20 -7.90
N GLY A 5 -12.33 7.89 -8.18
CA GLY A 5 -11.19 6.98 -8.24
C GLY A 5 -10.05 7.35 -9.20
N ALA A 6 -8.88 6.77 -8.94
CA ALA A 6 -7.67 6.94 -9.75
C ALA A 6 -7.83 6.30 -11.15
N ARG A 7 -7.47 7.06 -12.19
CA ARG A 7 -7.34 6.54 -13.56
C ARG A 7 -5.93 6.01 -13.79
N VAL A 8 -5.81 4.73 -14.17
CA VAL A 8 -4.59 4.21 -14.81
C VAL A 8 -4.65 4.63 -16.29
N GLY A 9 -3.98 5.73 -16.63
CA GLY A 9 -3.76 6.11 -18.02
C GLY A 9 -2.64 5.26 -18.62
N CYS A 10 -2.80 4.81 -19.87
CA CYS A 10 -1.72 4.24 -20.67
C CYS A 10 -1.12 5.38 -21.51
N PRO A 11 0.01 5.99 -21.10
CA PRO A 11 0.53 7.15 -21.80
C PRO A 11 1.13 6.74 -23.15
N THR A 12 0.84 7.52 -24.19
CA THR A 12 1.46 7.38 -25.50
C THR A 12 2.81 8.10 -25.47
N GLY A 13 3.91 7.37 -25.58
CA GLY A 13 5.30 7.84 -25.74
C GLY A 13 5.68 9.16 -25.05
N GLU A 14 6.34 9.10 -23.89
CA GLU A 14 6.83 10.28 -23.17
C GLU A 14 8.31 10.57 -23.49
N THR A 15 8.65 11.85 -23.70
CA THR A 15 10.05 12.32 -23.75
C THR A 15 10.40 12.94 -22.40
N VAL A 16 11.40 12.40 -21.71
CA VAL A 16 11.84 12.90 -20.40
C VAL A 16 13.27 13.42 -20.48
N ILE A 17 13.49 14.66 -20.03
CA ILE A 17 14.82 15.25 -19.89
C ILE A 17 15.25 15.07 -18.43
N VAL A 18 16.33 14.34 -18.20
CA VAL A 18 16.91 14.13 -16.86
C VAL A 18 18.36 14.62 -16.80
N PRO A 19 18.83 15.10 -15.64
CA PRO A 19 20.24 15.38 -15.43
C PRO A 19 21.11 14.16 -15.71
N ILE A 20 22.33 14.38 -16.22
CA ILE A 20 23.27 13.31 -16.62
C ILE A 20 23.60 12.33 -15.50
N GLU A 21 23.44 12.75 -14.25
CA GLU A 21 23.73 12.00 -13.03
C GLU A 21 22.64 10.98 -12.68
N VAL A 22 21.43 11.13 -13.24
CA VAL A 22 20.31 10.23 -13.01
C VAL A 22 20.49 8.95 -13.83
N LYS A 23 20.87 7.87 -13.15
CA LYS A 23 21.17 6.57 -13.79
C LYS A 23 19.93 5.70 -14.06
N GLU A 24 18.80 6.03 -13.45
CA GLU A 24 17.55 5.27 -13.62
C GLU A 24 16.36 6.23 -13.77
N LEU A 25 15.57 6.01 -14.82
CA LEU A 25 14.33 6.74 -15.10
C LEU A 25 13.14 5.80 -14.83
N TYR A 26 12.27 6.20 -13.91
CA TYR A 26 11.02 5.50 -13.65
C TYR A 26 9.91 6.13 -14.49
N THR A 27 9.43 5.41 -15.50
CA THR A 27 8.25 5.80 -16.28
C THR A 27 6.98 5.41 -15.54
N ALA A 28 5.85 6.05 -15.85
CA ALA A 28 4.55 5.71 -15.27
C ALA A 28 4.05 4.29 -15.60
N SER A 29 4.68 3.58 -16.56
CA SER A 29 4.37 2.18 -16.89
C SER A 29 4.46 1.26 -15.66
N SER A 30 3.43 0.44 -15.45
CA SER A 30 3.38 -0.56 -14.38
C SER A 30 4.49 -1.61 -14.49
N GLU A 31 4.98 -1.88 -15.70
CA GLU A 31 6.04 -2.86 -15.97
C GLU A 31 7.42 -2.38 -15.51
N ASN A 32 7.59 -1.07 -15.28
CA ASN A 32 8.87 -0.47 -14.92
C ASN A 32 9.06 -0.34 -13.39
N ARG A 33 8.14 -0.91 -12.58
CA ARG A 33 8.21 -0.87 -11.12
C ARG A 33 9.02 -2.07 -10.59
N LYS A 34 10.26 -1.82 -10.16
CA LYS A 34 11.17 -2.85 -9.60
C LYS A 34 10.74 -3.46 -8.26
N SER A 35 9.75 -2.90 -7.56
CA SER A 35 9.27 -3.42 -6.28
C SER A 35 7.81 -3.06 -6.08
N THR A 36 6.95 -4.08 -6.04
CA THR A 36 5.54 -3.95 -5.68
C THR A 36 5.33 -4.67 -4.37
N LEU A 37 4.76 -3.98 -3.38
CA LEU A 37 4.25 -4.63 -2.18
C LEU A 37 3.11 -5.58 -2.60
N PRO A 38 2.97 -6.76 -1.97
CA PRO A 38 1.76 -7.54 -2.11
C PRO A 38 0.53 -6.67 -1.77
N PRO A 39 -0.59 -6.88 -2.46
CA PRO A 39 -1.79 -6.10 -2.21
C PRO A 39 -2.37 -6.39 -0.82
N TYR A 40 -3.03 -5.38 -0.25
CA TYR A 40 -3.91 -5.53 0.91
C TYR A 40 -5.33 -5.18 0.48
N ILE A 41 -6.24 -6.16 0.52
CA ILE A 41 -7.59 -6.07 -0.01
C ILE A 41 -8.58 -6.09 1.15
N ILE A 42 -9.53 -5.16 1.12
CA ILE A 42 -10.63 -5.10 2.07
C ILE A 42 -11.92 -5.20 1.28
N ALA A 43 -12.70 -6.25 1.52
CA ALA A 43 -14.00 -6.42 0.88
C ALA A 43 -15.15 -6.06 1.85
N PRO A 44 -16.27 -5.50 1.35
CA PRO A 44 -17.47 -5.34 2.16
C PRO A 44 -18.04 -6.72 2.53
N GLY A 45 -18.28 -6.93 3.82
CA GLY A 45 -18.83 -8.19 4.32
C GLY A 45 -18.49 -8.47 5.78
N LYS A 46 -18.86 -9.67 6.23
CA LYS A 46 -18.52 -10.19 7.57
C LYS A 46 -17.54 -11.36 7.53
N LYS A 47 -17.42 -12.03 6.39
CA LYS A 47 -16.55 -13.18 6.20
C LYS A 47 -16.17 -13.27 4.73
N ILE A 48 -14.91 -13.59 4.47
CA ILE A 48 -14.42 -13.99 3.16
C ILE A 48 -14.68 -15.49 2.99
N MET A 49 -15.29 -15.88 1.88
CA MET A 49 -15.51 -17.28 1.56
C MET A 49 -14.28 -17.85 0.85
N ASP A 50 -13.85 -19.06 1.22
CA ASP A 50 -12.66 -19.68 0.63
C ASP A 50 -12.76 -19.81 -0.90
N ASN A 51 -13.97 -20.03 -1.43
CA ASN A 51 -14.22 -20.12 -2.86
C ASN A 51 -14.15 -18.77 -3.62
N TRP A 52 -13.96 -17.64 -2.92
CA TRP A 52 -13.69 -16.34 -3.55
C TRP A 52 -12.19 -16.14 -3.78
N ILE A 53 -11.35 -16.93 -3.12
CA ILE A 53 -9.90 -16.85 -3.19
C ILE A 53 -9.43 -17.75 -4.31
N ALA A 54 -8.83 -17.14 -5.33
CA ALA A 54 -8.22 -17.85 -6.45
C ALA A 54 -7.05 -18.71 -5.94
N SER A 55 -6.94 -19.95 -6.43
CA SER A 55 -5.88 -20.90 -6.03
C SER A 55 -4.47 -20.45 -6.40
N GLU A 56 -4.37 -19.47 -7.29
CA GLU A 56 -3.14 -18.87 -7.81
C GLU A 56 -2.53 -17.85 -6.83
N LEU A 57 -3.28 -17.41 -5.81
CA LEU A 57 -2.77 -16.50 -4.79
C LEU A 57 -1.75 -17.24 -3.91
N VAL A 58 -0.55 -16.68 -3.81
CA VAL A 58 0.60 -17.30 -3.12
C VAL A 58 0.56 -17.10 -1.61
N GLY A 59 -0.41 -16.33 -1.11
CA GLY A 59 -0.67 -16.11 0.31
C GLY A 59 0.13 -14.95 0.90
N ASP A 60 0.84 -14.19 0.07
CA ASP A 60 1.52 -12.98 0.51
C ASP A 60 0.56 -11.78 0.64
N GLU A 61 -0.58 -11.85 -0.04
CA GLU A 61 -1.65 -10.86 -0.03
C GLU A 61 -2.31 -10.75 1.35
N GLY A 62 -2.65 -9.53 1.75
CA GLY A 62 -3.53 -9.29 2.89
C GLY A 62 -4.97 -9.31 2.39
N ILE A 63 -5.84 -10.12 2.98
CA ILE A 63 -7.27 -10.15 2.64
C ILE A 63 -8.08 -10.08 3.92
N ASP A 64 -8.86 -9.01 4.07
CA ASP A 64 -9.76 -8.80 5.20
C ASP A 64 -11.15 -8.37 4.69
N CYS A 65 -12.11 -8.34 5.60
CA CYS A 65 -13.41 -7.75 5.33
C CYS A 65 -13.85 -6.83 6.47
N SER A 66 -14.65 -5.83 6.11
CA SER A 66 -15.37 -4.98 7.07
C SER A 66 -16.81 -4.82 6.59
N PRO A 67 -17.79 -4.51 7.46
CA PRO A 67 -19.17 -4.33 7.03
C PRO A 67 -19.35 -3.30 5.91
N THR A 68 -18.47 -2.29 5.86
CA THR A 68 -18.52 -1.20 4.87
C THR A 68 -17.56 -1.38 3.70
N GLY A 69 -16.62 -2.32 3.80
CA GLY A 69 -15.51 -2.47 2.84
C GLY A 69 -14.38 -1.45 3.05
N TYR A 70 -14.51 -0.52 3.99
CA TYR A 70 -13.48 0.44 4.33
C TYR A 70 -12.59 -0.05 5.47
N ILE A 71 -11.39 0.54 5.54
CA ILE A 71 -10.45 0.33 6.63
C ILE A 71 -10.99 0.89 7.95
N ASN A 72 -10.64 0.25 9.06
CA ASN A 72 -10.94 0.69 10.42
C ASN A 72 -9.72 0.48 11.31
N ASN A 73 -9.81 0.83 12.60
CA ASN A 73 -8.67 0.77 13.52
C ASN A 73 -8.11 -0.65 13.74
N ASP A 74 -8.93 -1.71 13.56
CA ASP A 74 -8.44 -3.08 13.68
C ASP A 74 -7.72 -3.51 12.41
N ILE A 75 -8.28 -3.20 11.24
CA ILE A 75 -7.71 -3.56 9.94
C ILE A 75 -6.45 -2.74 9.65
N ILE A 76 -6.39 -1.46 10.06
CA ILE A 76 -5.20 -0.64 9.82
C ILE A 76 -3.96 -1.15 10.57
N MET A 77 -4.15 -1.79 11.72
CA MET A 77 -3.05 -2.41 12.46
C MET A 77 -2.51 -3.66 11.74
N LYS A 78 -3.39 -4.46 11.15
CA LYS A 78 -2.99 -5.60 10.31
C LYS A 78 -2.34 -5.15 9.00
N TYR A 79 -2.85 -4.09 8.40
CA TYR A 79 -2.21 -3.43 7.26
C TYR A 79 -0.80 -2.94 7.62
N ALA A 80 -0.60 -2.35 8.80
CA ALA A 80 0.74 -1.94 9.25
C ALA A 80 1.71 -3.12 9.33
N ASP A 81 1.28 -4.26 9.87
CA ASP A 81 2.10 -5.48 9.92
C ASP A 81 2.48 -5.98 8.52
N HIS A 82 1.50 -6.03 7.62
CA HIS A 82 1.73 -6.38 6.22
C HIS A 82 2.73 -5.42 5.57
N LEU A 83 2.52 -4.12 5.72
CA LEU A 83 3.38 -3.08 5.15
C LEU A 83 4.81 -3.21 5.66
N ILE A 84 5.01 -3.38 6.97
CA ILE A 84 6.34 -3.54 7.58
C ILE A 84 7.05 -4.78 7.02
N LYS A 85 6.34 -5.92 6.95
CA LYS A 85 6.89 -7.19 6.46
C LYS A 85 7.40 -7.06 5.03
N TYR A 86 6.55 -6.62 4.10
CA TYR A 86 6.87 -6.66 2.67
C TYR A 86 7.61 -5.43 2.16
N SER A 87 7.55 -4.31 2.89
CA SER A 87 8.48 -3.22 2.62
C SER A 87 9.87 -3.47 3.19
N HIS A 88 10.08 -4.54 3.97
CA HIS A 88 11.32 -4.81 4.69
C HIS A 88 11.74 -3.63 5.58
N ALA A 89 10.77 -3.01 6.24
CA ALA A 89 10.99 -1.95 7.21
C ALA A 89 11.50 -2.51 8.54
N GLY A 90 11.97 -1.62 9.43
CA GLY A 90 12.43 -2.00 10.76
C GLY A 90 13.44 -1.03 11.36
N ARG A 91 13.64 -1.13 12.67
CA ARG A 91 14.50 -0.26 13.50
C ARG A 91 15.93 -0.05 13.01
N ASN A 92 16.47 -0.98 12.20
CA ASN A 92 17.85 -0.92 11.68
C ASN A 92 17.90 -0.72 10.15
N LYS A 93 16.79 -0.28 9.55
CA LYS A 93 16.67 -0.08 8.09
C LYS A 93 16.55 1.42 7.77
N PRO A 94 16.85 1.84 6.52
CA PRO A 94 16.61 3.22 6.09
C PRO A 94 15.14 3.63 6.27
N TRP A 95 14.92 4.92 6.54
CA TRP A 95 13.58 5.47 6.67
C TRP A 95 12.79 5.38 5.36
N LYS A 96 11.49 5.10 5.50
CA LYS A 96 10.52 5.04 4.39
C LYS A 96 9.44 6.09 4.59
N LEU A 97 8.99 6.66 3.48
CA LEU A 97 7.88 7.61 3.43
C LEU A 97 6.60 6.86 3.05
N LEU A 98 5.54 7.01 3.86
CA LEU A 98 4.20 6.56 3.55
C LEU A 98 3.31 7.81 3.34
N LEU A 99 2.68 7.92 2.18
CA LEU A 99 1.74 9.00 1.87
C LEU A 99 0.31 8.48 1.90
N LEU A 100 -0.55 9.14 2.67
CA LEU A 100 -1.94 8.76 2.89
C LEU A 100 -2.87 9.93 2.51
N ASP A 101 -4.15 9.62 2.29
CA ASP A 101 -5.18 10.60 1.92
C ASP A 101 -5.72 11.43 3.10
N GLY A 102 -5.25 11.16 4.32
CA GLY A 102 -5.65 11.85 5.54
C GLY A 102 -6.95 11.39 6.21
N HIS A 103 -7.51 10.22 5.84
CA HIS A 103 -8.67 9.63 6.53
C HIS A 103 -8.45 9.46 8.05
N GLU A 104 -9.52 9.51 8.86
CA GLU A 104 -9.43 9.51 10.34
C GLU A 104 -8.67 8.30 10.89
N SER A 105 -8.88 7.11 10.32
CA SER A 105 -8.15 5.90 10.70
C SER A 105 -6.64 6.02 10.54
N HIS A 106 -6.15 6.86 9.62
CA HIS A 106 -4.72 7.09 9.38
C HIS A 106 -4.05 7.85 10.53
N ARG A 107 -4.83 8.53 11.37
CA ARG A 107 -4.38 9.27 12.56
C ARG A 107 -4.54 8.49 13.85
N TYR A 108 -4.77 7.19 13.75
CA TYR A 108 -4.90 6.34 14.93
C TYR A 108 -3.53 6.20 15.61
N ASP A 109 -3.36 6.75 16.81
CA ASP A 109 -2.06 6.82 17.49
C ASP A 109 -1.25 5.50 17.50
N PRO A 110 -1.85 4.32 17.79
CA PRO A 110 -1.11 3.06 17.76
C PRO A 110 -0.56 2.69 16.39
N PHE A 111 -1.24 3.10 15.31
CA PHE A 111 -0.78 2.90 13.95
C PHE A 111 0.45 3.77 13.67
N GLU A 112 0.37 5.08 13.96
CA GLU A 112 1.49 6.00 13.75
C GLU A 112 2.74 5.60 14.55
N LEU A 113 2.55 5.23 15.83
CA LEU A 113 3.64 4.78 16.70
C LEU A 113 4.31 3.52 16.14
N LYS A 114 3.52 2.53 15.72
CA LYS A 114 4.04 1.28 15.15
C LYS A 114 4.84 1.51 13.87
N LEU A 115 4.38 2.42 13.00
CA LEU A 115 5.13 2.82 11.81
C LEU A 115 6.45 3.50 12.17
N ALA A 116 6.41 4.47 13.08
CA ALA A 116 7.61 5.20 13.51
C ALA A 116 8.66 4.28 14.13
N GLU A 117 8.25 3.33 14.97
CA GLU A 117 9.13 2.29 15.53
C GLU A 117 9.79 1.43 14.46
N ASN A 118 9.22 1.34 13.26
CA ASN A 118 9.77 0.57 12.15
C ASN A 118 10.40 1.44 11.06
N HIS A 119 10.74 2.69 11.39
CA HIS A 119 11.33 3.67 10.48
C HIS A 119 10.45 3.96 9.25
N ILE A 120 9.13 3.99 9.46
CA ILE A 120 8.16 4.46 8.48
C ILE A 120 7.58 5.76 9.00
N LYS A 121 7.68 6.83 8.21
CA LYS A 121 7.02 8.11 8.51
C LYS A 121 5.80 8.27 7.62
N ALA A 122 4.62 8.32 8.22
CA ALA A 122 3.36 8.61 7.55
C ALA A 122 3.12 10.13 7.44
N PHE A 123 2.52 10.56 6.33
CA PHE A 123 2.01 11.91 6.07
C PHE A 123 0.63 11.85 5.43
#